data_AF-A0A1D2VFA6-F1
#
_entry.id   AF-A0A1D2VFA6-F1
#
_cell.length_a   1.000
_cell.length_b   1.000
_cell.length_c   1.000
_cell.angle_alpha   90.00
_cell.angle_beta   90.00
_cell.angle_gamma   90.00
#
_symmetry.space_group_name_H-M   'P 1'
#
loop_
_entity.id
_entity.type
_entity.pdbx_description
1 polymer ?
#
loop_
_entity_poly.entity_id
_entity_poly.type
_entity_poly.pdbx_seq_one_letter_code
_entity_poly.pdbx_strand_id
1 'polypeptide(L)'
;MGYNINSLLNSSKSKISSNSSLDILTSENHSILNLSDESSPLLANSNSRFDSVPSKDNGNDNDNNALDKDIQNQPKIYLLCITLFIFYFGFGLSLSPRVALLLNKICESLSLDPSFIPSYLFSSFPFFSPSFSSSLFFNSSLESQCNTKDAQVLVSRLESVINILMASSTVIISGKFGHLSDKFGRKPLILFNLFMAILSKFLVIYNLLPIDFNQFDDTNPLSLFNGSTFNSFFYIFAKVFECFGGGLLFLLSLSSSYITDLVSEKSRTFNLSLLGGSFYSGLAFGPLVGSLIVRYLNSVSSIDQINNNFLPCYIDIFFSILSFSLIFLLIPESNPYFLKNKPISNNNNNNLNDTTITTNNNTEKASLYESIIKTFNIFKPLKLLWIDKFQNSLNPRINVILLIIIDILIISCGTSPMPFIMFYTSYKLHWTSIEIGYFVSITGFSRAIILLFFTPFYLSFLKKILNFKVNTNKIDNIDKFTITICLVFETVAVSLMLLNKTKFFYLSALINGIGALTTPTIQSAIVKYAILSRKNKEKIGEIFSAMTLIRGIVSIVMPSTYLYIYSITVKFNPKFCFYIMLTFITTAFVLSLFLKEGSKNYHDDSAEDFDNQINIIEETTQNTLLLNNQEINV
;
A
#
# COMPACT_ATOMS: atom_id res chain seq x y z
N MET A 1 50.96 -37.86 -24.32
CA MET A 1 50.04 -37.92 -25.46
C MET A 1 49.15 -36.70 -25.38
N GLY A 2 49.49 -35.67 -26.14
CA GLY A 2 48.87 -34.34 -26.03
C GLY A 2 48.96 -33.59 -27.35
N TYR A 3 48.31 -32.43 -27.38
CA TYR A 3 48.66 -31.18 -28.09
C TYR A 3 47.47 -30.22 -27.80
N ASN A 4 47.53 -29.31 -26.81
CA ASN A 4 48.14 -27.96 -26.75
C ASN A 4 47.65 -26.99 -27.83
N ILE A 5 46.90 -25.92 -27.52
CA ILE A 5 47.25 -24.61 -26.90
C ILE A 5 47.51 -23.50 -27.96
N ASN A 6 46.89 -22.33 -27.74
CA ASN A 6 47.28 -20.94 -28.12
C ASN A 6 47.05 -20.32 -29.53
N SER A 7 46.29 -19.22 -29.51
CA SER A 7 46.72 -17.81 -29.76
C SER A 7 47.06 -17.25 -31.17
N LEU A 8 46.54 -16.02 -31.39
CA LEU A 8 47.17 -14.81 -31.99
C LEU A 8 47.22 -14.58 -33.54
N LEU A 9 46.51 -13.51 -33.93
CA LEU A 9 46.90 -12.30 -34.71
C LEU A 9 47.43 -12.31 -36.17
N ASN A 10 46.82 -11.39 -36.94
CA ASN A 10 47.39 -10.42 -37.92
C ASN A 10 47.93 -10.88 -39.29
N SER A 11 47.47 -10.27 -40.40
CA SER A 11 47.95 -8.95 -40.88
C SER A 11 47.37 -8.48 -42.25
N SER A 12 47.07 -7.17 -42.33
CA SER A 12 47.29 -6.18 -43.43
C SER A 12 46.66 -6.34 -44.83
N LYS A 13 46.30 -5.33 -45.65
CA LYS A 13 46.35 -3.83 -45.78
C LYS A 13 45.44 -3.48 -47.00
N SER A 14 44.76 -2.32 -47.21
CA SER A 14 45.24 -0.94 -47.47
C SER A 14 44.03 0.06 -47.57
N LYS A 15 43.96 1.17 -46.79
CA LYS A 15 44.18 2.63 -47.12
C LYS A 15 43.29 3.23 -48.25
N ILE A 16 42.55 4.34 -48.09
CA ILE A 16 42.93 5.80 -48.00
C ILE A 16 41.67 6.61 -47.52
N SER A 17 41.59 7.26 -46.33
CA SER A 17 41.69 8.73 -45.96
C SER A 17 41.02 9.75 -46.93
N SER A 18 40.28 10.82 -46.57
CA SER A 18 40.36 11.80 -45.46
C SER A 18 39.16 12.80 -45.45
N ASN A 19 38.71 13.21 -44.25
CA ASN A 19 38.36 14.55 -43.70
C ASN A 19 38.30 15.79 -44.66
N SER A 20 37.57 16.89 -44.46
CA SER A 20 36.71 17.44 -43.38
C SER A 20 36.15 18.83 -43.78
N SER A 21 35.12 19.30 -43.03
CA SER A 21 34.92 20.66 -42.46
C SER A 21 34.46 21.91 -43.28
N LEU A 22 33.37 22.51 -42.73
CA LEU A 22 33.14 23.92 -42.33
C LEU A 22 32.56 25.00 -43.30
N ASP A 23 31.41 25.55 -42.85
CA ASP A 23 31.08 26.96 -42.57
C ASP A 23 30.65 28.03 -43.63
N ILE A 24 29.40 28.52 -43.44
CA ILE A 24 28.99 29.92 -43.13
C ILE A 24 28.72 30.98 -44.26
N LEU A 25 27.52 31.62 -44.12
CA LEU A 25 27.01 32.99 -44.47
C LEU A 25 26.32 33.37 -45.82
N THR A 26 25.09 33.90 -45.62
CA THR A 26 24.37 35.05 -46.27
C THR A 26 23.90 35.02 -47.73
N SER A 27 22.58 35.18 -47.98
CA SER A 27 21.87 36.48 -48.16
C SER A 27 20.48 36.35 -48.86
N GLU A 28 19.46 36.96 -48.25
CA GLU A 28 18.35 37.76 -48.82
C GLU A 28 17.36 37.28 -49.93
N ASN A 29 16.07 37.45 -49.57
CA ASN A 29 14.97 38.16 -50.28
C ASN A 29 13.81 37.42 -51.01
N HIS A 30 12.63 37.57 -50.36
CA HIS A 30 11.31 38.03 -50.85
C HIS A 30 10.22 37.08 -51.38
N SER A 31 9.07 37.17 -50.67
CA SER A 31 7.67 37.24 -51.14
C SER A 31 6.94 35.94 -51.58
N ILE A 32 5.65 35.67 -51.35
CA ILE A 32 4.48 36.32 -50.70
C ILE A 32 3.32 35.26 -50.68
N LEU A 33 2.33 35.44 -49.78
CA LEU A 33 0.88 35.07 -49.81
C LEU A 33 0.30 33.86 -49.04
N ASN A 34 -0.60 34.24 -48.12
CA ASN A 34 -1.54 33.53 -47.25
C ASN A 34 -2.78 32.96 -47.98
N LEU A 35 -3.52 32.07 -47.29
CA LEU A 35 -5.00 32.06 -47.01
C LEU A 35 -5.40 30.60 -46.60
N SER A 36 -5.59 30.27 -45.32
CA SER A 36 -6.80 30.40 -44.46
C SER A 36 -7.94 29.42 -44.74
N ASP A 37 -8.29 28.66 -43.68
CA ASP A 37 -9.61 28.15 -43.24
C ASP A 37 -10.56 27.44 -44.22
N GLU A 38 -11.05 26.25 -43.84
CA GLU A 38 -12.45 26.08 -43.36
C GLU A 38 -12.84 24.63 -43.01
N SER A 39 -13.62 24.58 -41.92
CA SER A 39 -14.57 23.61 -41.39
C SER A 39 -15.11 22.43 -42.24
N SER A 40 -15.32 21.31 -41.53
CA SER A 40 -16.18 20.16 -41.83
C SER A 40 -17.62 20.53 -42.23
N PRO A 41 -18.36 19.61 -42.89
CA PRO A 41 -19.59 19.11 -42.25
C PRO A 41 -19.90 17.60 -42.44
N LEU A 42 -20.77 17.10 -41.56
CA LEU A 42 -21.39 15.77 -41.54
C LEU A 42 -22.53 15.60 -42.58
N LEU A 43 -22.75 14.37 -43.09
CA LEU A 43 -23.96 13.50 -42.93
C LEU A 43 -24.14 12.47 -44.07
N ALA A 44 -24.38 11.22 -43.64
CA ALA A 44 -25.11 10.07 -44.22
C ALA A 44 -25.52 10.04 -45.72
N ASN A 45 -25.36 8.90 -46.41
CA ASN A 45 -26.30 7.76 -46.38
C ASN A 45 -25.99 6.67 -47.44
N SER A 46 -26.26 5.41 -47.06
CA SER A 46 -26.72 4.26 -47.85
C SER A 46 -25.90 3.60 -48.98
N ASN A 47 -25.75 2.28 -48.81
CA ASN A 47 -25.77 1.19 -49.80
C ASN A 47 -24.51 0.83 -50.59
N SER A 48 -23.79 -0.18 -50.10
CA SER A 48 -23.56 -1.39 -50.89
C SER A 48 -23.23 -2.59 -49.98
N ARG A 49 -24.00 -3.66 -50.19
CA ARG A 49 -23.71 -5.01 -49.69
C ARG A 49 -22.41 -5.49 -50.32
N PHE A 50 -21.51 -6.03 -49.52
CA PHE A 50 -20.60 -7.10 -49.95
C PHE A 50 -20.39 -8.08 -48.81
N ASP A 51 -20.50 -9.34 -49.18
CA ASP A 51 -20.55 -10.51 -48.33
C ASP A 51 -19.24 -10.78 -47.56
N SER A 52 -19.43 -11.27 -46.33
CA SER A 52 -18.58 -12.13 -45.51
C SER A 52 -17.07 -12.24 -45.81
N VAL A 53 -16.26 -11.71 -44.89
CA VAL A 53 -15.03 -12.35 -44.43
C VAL A 53 -15.15 -12.48 -42.90
N PRO A 54 -15.01 -13.67 -42.29
CA PRO A 54 -15.06 -13.78 -40.84
C PRO A 54 -13.81 -13.13 -40.25
N SER A 55 -14.01 -12.07 -39.48
CA SER A 55 -12.97 -11.33 -38.76
C SER A 55 -12.35 -12.18 -37.64
N LYS A 56 -11.30 -12.94 -37.99
CA LYS A 56 -10.24 -13.22 -37.04
C LYS A 56 -9.42 -11.95 -36.85
N ASP A 57 -9.80 -11.08 -35.90
CA ASP A 57 -8.86 -10.17 -35.20
C ASP A 57 -9.42 -9.35 -34.02
N ASN A 58 -10.42 -9.85 -33.27
CA ASN A 58 -10.92 -9.16 -32.06
C ASN A 58 -9.88 -9.04 -30.90
N GLY A 59 -8.68 -9.62 -31.05
CA GLY A 59 -7.59 -9.53 -30.08
C GLY A 59 -6.74 -8.26 -30.22
N ASN A 60 -6.53 -7.77 -31.45
CA ASN A 60 -5.63 -6.65 -31.71
C ASN A 60 -6.27 -5.30 -31.33
N ASP A 61 -7.57 -5.12 -31.59
CA ASP A 61 -8.25 -3.85 -31.30
C ASP A 61 -8.44 -3.58 -29.80
N ASN A 62 -8.71 -4.63 -29.01
CA ASN A 62 -8.80 -4.52 -27.55
C ASN A 62 -7.43 -4.26 -26.91
N ASP A 63 -6.38 -4.84 -27.48
CA ASP A 63 -5.01 -4.66 -27.01
C ASP A 63 -4.46 -3.26 -27.33
N ASN A 64 -4.79 -2.71 -28.49
CA ASN A 64 -4.42 -1.35 -28.89
C ASN A 64 -5.15 -0.30 -28.03
N ASN A 65 -6.46 -0.47 -27.82
CA ASN A 65 -7.24 0.43 -26.95
C ASN A 65 -6.77 0.40 -25.47
N ALA A 66 -6.36 -0.76 -24.96
CA ALA A 66 -5.81 -0.88 -23.61
C ALA A 66 -4.44 -0.21 -23.49
N LEU A 67 -3.59 -0.32 -24.52
CA LEU A 67 -2.28 0.32 -24.56
C LEU A 67 -2.40 1.84 -24.64
N ASP A 68 -3.31 2.36 -25.46
CA ASP A 68 -3.57 3.80 -25.60
C ASP A 68 -4.11 4.41 -24.30
N LYS A 69 -5.02 3.69 -23.61
CA LYS A 69 -5.52 4.09 -22.29
C LYS A 69 -4.42 4.13 -21.24
N ASP A 70 -3.50 3.15 -21.26
CA ASP A 70 -2.35 3.12 -20.34
C ASP A 70 -1.43 4.31 -20.59
N ILE A 71 -1.08 4.59 -21.85
CA ILE A 71 -0.22 5.73 -22.23
C ILE A 71 -0.83 7.05 -21.77
N GLN A 72 -2.15 7.24 -21.92
CA GLN A 72 -2.84 8.45 -21.51
C GLN A 72 -2.90 8.65 -19.98
N ASN A 73 -2.94 7.56 -19.20
CA ASN A 73 -3.09 7.62 -17.74
C ASN A 73 -1.77 7.51 -16.96
N GLN A 74 -0.69 7.03 -17.59
CA GLN A 74 0.66 7.01 -17.03
C GLN A 74 1.09 8.29 -16.29
N PRO A 75 0.94 9.52 -16.84
CA PRO A 75 1.37 10.73 -16.14
C PRO A 75 0.65 10.92 -14.79
N LYS A 76 -0.62 10.53 -14.69
CA LYS A 76 -1.40 10.62 -13.45
C LYS A 76 -0.87 9.66 -12.37
N ILE A 77 -0.43 8.47 -12.77
CA ILE A 77 0.11 7.44 -11.88
C ILE A 77 1.46 7.87 -11.32
N TYR A 78 2.37 8.34 -12.18
CA TYR A 78 3.66 8.88 -11.73
C TYR A 78 3.47 10.07 -10.80
N LEU A 79 2.54 10.98 -11.12
CA LEU A 79 2.23 12.13 -10.28
C LEU A 79 1.71 11.72 -8.90
N LEU A 80 0.82 10.71 -8.83
CA LEU A 80 0.37 10.15 -7.55
C LEU A 80 1.54 9.54 -6.77
N CYS A 81 2.39 8.75 -7.42
CA CYS A 81 3.52 8.09 -6.76
C CYS A 81 4.55 9.09 -6.23
N ILE A 82 4.87 10.14 -6.99
CA ILE A 82 5.76 11.23 -6.56
C ILE A 82 5.16 11.99 -5.38
N THR A 83 3.86 12.28 -5.45
CA THR A 83 3.19 13.01 -4.36
C THR A 83 3.14 12.20 -3.07
N LEU A 84 2.82 10.91 -3.17
CA LEU A 84 2.84 10.02 -2.00
C LEU A 84 4.26 9.76 -1.49
N PHE A 85 5.27 9.72 -2.37
CA PHE A 85 6.68 9.67 -1.95
C PHE A 85 7.03 10.84 -1.03
N ILE A 86 6.60 12.07 -1.37
CA ILE A 86 6.83 13.26 -0.53
C ILE A 86 6.24 13.06 0.87
N PHE A 87 5.02 12.54 0.97
CA PHE A 87 4.40 12.22 2.26
C PHE A 87 5.16 11.13 3.04
N TYR A 88 5.54 10.02 2.38
CA TYR A 88 6.29 8.94 3.03
C TYR A 88 7.70 9.34 3.44
N PHE A 89 8.34 10.20 2.64
CA PHE A 89 9.64 10.78 2.95
C PHE A 89 9.56 11.68 4.18
N GLY A 90 8.56 12.56 4.25
CA GLY A 90 8.28 13.35 5.46
C GLY A 90 8.06 12.46 6.69
N PHE A 91 7.19 11.45 6.57
CA PHE A 91 6.91 10.50 7.65
C PHE A 91 8.19 9.78 8.13
N GLY A 92 9.05 9.33 7.20
CA GLY A 92 10.32 8.69 7.55
C GLY A 92 11.30 9.66 8.23
N LEU A 93 11.29 10.93 7.84
CA LEU A 93 12.17 11.98 8.36
C LEU A 93 11.88 12.33 9.83
N SER A 94 10.60 12.34 10.22
CA SER A 94 10.19 12.57 11.62
C SER A 94 10.22 11.31 12.50
N LEU A 95 10.31 10.10 11.92
CA LEU A 95 10.20 8.84 12.66
C LEU A 95 11.20 8.73 13.82
N SER A 96 12.49 8.95 13.57
CA SER A 96 13.53 8.84 14.62
C SER A 96 13.52 10.05 15.59
N PRO A 97 13.48 11.31 15.12
CA PRO A 97 13.49 12.47 16.01
C PRO A 97 12.25 12.54 16.92
N ARG A 98 11.07 12.11 16.44
CA ARG A 98 9.85 12.07 17.25
C ARG A 98 9.97 11.13 18.44
N VAL A 99 10.54 9.94 18.25
CA VAL A 99 10.76 8.98 19.34
C VAL A 99 11.77 9.54 20.36
N ALA A 100 12.82 10.22 19.89
CA ALA A 100 13.79 10.87 20.77
C ALA A 100 13.17 12.02 21.59
N LEU A 101 12.33 12.86 20.96
CA LEU A 101 11.60 13.94 21.64
C LEU A 101 10.65 13.40 22.71
N LEU A 102 9.92 12.33 22.39
CA LEU A 102 9.01 11.67 23.33
C LEU A 102 9.78 11.11 24.54
N LEU A 103 10.93 10.46 24.31
CA LEU A 103 11.79 9.94 25.37
C LEU A 103 12.28 11.06 26.30
N ASN A 104 12.75 12.18 25.72
CA ASN A 104 13.23 13.32 26.50
C ASN A 104 12.12 13.96 27.35
N LYS A 105 10.93 14.15 26.78
CA LYS A 105 9.78 14.72 27.50
C LYS A 105 9.28 13.83 28.63
N ILE A 106 9.29 12.52 28.43
CA ILE A 106 8.99 11.56 29.50
C ILE A 106 10.05 11.62 30.60
N CYS A 107 11.33 11.67 30.24
CA CYS A 107 12.41 11.86 31.21
C CYS A 107 12.25 13.13 32.04
N GLU A 108 11.90 14.25 31.40
CA GLU A 108 11.63 15.53 32.06
C GLU A 108 10.44 15.39 33.03
N SER A 109 9.32 14.78 32.60
CA SER A 109 8.15 14.57 33.47
C SER A 109 8.43 13.68 34.69
N LEU A 110 9.24 12.62 34.54
CA LEU A 110 9.64 11.73 35.63
C LEU A 110 10.55 12.43 36.65
N SER A 111 11.35 13.39 36.21
CA SER A 111 12.18 14.20 37.10
C SER A 111 11.38 15.20 37.93
N LEU A 112 10.23 15.65 37.42
CA LEU A 112 9.32 16.56 38.12
C LEU A 112 8.38 15.81 39.07
N ASP A 113 7.80 14.68 38.65
CA ASP A 113 6.86 13.88 39.43
C ASP A 113 7.14 12.36 39.33
N PRO A 114 7.88 11.76 40.28
CA PRO A 114 8.21 10.33 40.26
C PRO A 114 6.98 9.40 40.48
N SER A 115 5.84 9.94 40.92
CA SER A 115 4.55 9.23 41.05
C SER A 115 3.72 9.19 39.76
N PHE A 116 4.18 9.82 38.66
CA PHE A 116 3.46 9.93 37.39
C PHE A 116 3.34 8.63 36.57
N ILE A 117 3.61 7.45 37.15
CA ILE A 117 3.42 6.18 36.43
C ILE A 117 1.92 5.98 36.19
N PRO A 118 1.42 5.91 34.93
CA PRO A 118 0.01 5.67 34.63
C PRO A 118 -0.33 4.19 34.88
N SER A 119 -0.20 3.72 36.12
CA SER A 119 -0.47 2.33 36.52
C SER A 119 -1.90 1.89 36.18
N TYR A 120 -2.84 2.84 36.15
CA TYR A 120 -4.26 2.60 35.84
C TYR A 120 -4.60 2.47 34.34
N LEU A 121 -3.75 2.99 33.44
CA LEU A 121 -3.97 2.84 31.99
C LEU A 121 -3.61 1.43 31.50
N PHE A 122 -2.64 0.79 32.16
CA PHE A 122 -2.08 -0.50 31.74
C PHE A 122 -2.67 -1.70 32.49
N SER A 123 -3.37 -1.50 33.61
CA SER A 123 -4.04 -2.57 34.38
C SER A 123 -5.24 -3.18 33.64
N SER A 124 -5.80 -2.48 32.66
CA SER A 124 -7.01 -2.89 31.93
C SER A 124 -6.73 -3.78 30.71
N PHE A 125 -5.46 -4.00 30.35
CA PHE A 125 -5.04 -4.82 29.22
C PHE A 125 -4.21 -6.03 29.70
N PRO A 126 -4.83 -7.18 30.01
CA PRO A 126 -4.16 -8.33 30.61
C PRO A 126 -3.11 -9.02 29.70
N PHE A 127 -3.02 -8.62 28.42
CA PHE A 127 -1.97 -9.09 27.50
C PHE A 127 -0.59 -8.43 27.75
N PHE A 128 -0.54 -7.30 28.47
CA PHE A 128 0.67 -6.49 28.69
C PHE A 128 1.28 -6.62 30.09
N SER A 129 0.83 -7.58 30.89
CA SER A 129 1.47 -7.93 32.15
C SER A 129 2.40 -9.13 31.97
N PRO A 130 3.66 -8.97 31.50
CA PRO A 130 4.66 -9.87 32.01
C PRO A 130 4.70 -9.66 33.53
N SER A 131 4.71 -10.75 34.28
CA SER A 131 4.89 -10.78 35.72
C SER A 131 6.27 -10.22 36.07
N PHE A 132 6.44 -8.90 35.98
CA PHE A 132 7.62 -8.20 36.48
C PHE A 132 7.16 -7.42 37.70
N SER A 133 7.40 -8.03 38.85
CA SER A 133 7.14 -7.51 40.19
C SER A 133 7.55 -6.05 40.30
N SER A 134 6.56 -5.20 40.54
CA SER A 134 6.63 -3.76 40.77
C SER A 134 7.29 -3.39 42.12
N SER A 135 8.18 -4.23 42.66
CA SER A 135 8.68 -4.11 44.04
C SER A 135 10.20 -4.05 44.19
N LEU A 136 10.98 -3.92 43.12
CA LEU A 136 12.43 -3.72 43.23
C LEU A 136 12.85 -2.50 42.42
N PHE A 137 13.60 -1.60 43.05
CA PHE A 137 14.14 -0.32 42.56
C PHE A 137 13.33 0.96 42.82
N PHE A 138 12.68 1.08 43.97
CA PHE A 138 12.58 2.40 44.63
C PHE A 138 13.72 2.52 45.64
N ASN A 139 14.93 2.81 45.17
CA ASN A 139 15.93 3.43 46.02
C ASN A 139 16.18 4.83 45.45
N SER A 140 15.63 5.80 46.17
CA SER A 140 15.94 7.21 46.07
C SER A 140 17.44 7.42 46.30
N SER A 141 18.20 7.54 45.22
CA SER A 141 19.48 8.26 45.24
C SER A 141 19.42 9.33 44.17
N LEU A 142 19.35 10.56 44.67
CA LEU A 142 19.43 11.84 43.98
C LEU A 142 20.70 11.87 43.12
N GLU A 143 20.57 11.63 41.82
CA GLU A 143 21.60 12.02 40.85
C GLU A 143 20.89 12.44 39.56
N SER A 144 21.23 13.63 39.06
CA SER A 144 20.52 14.45 38.07
C SER A 144 20.61 13.91 36.63
N GLN A 145 20.46 12.60 36.44
CA GLN A 145 20.40 11.97 35.13
C GLN A 145 19.23 10.99 35.12
N CYS A 146 18.21 11.31 34.30
CA CYS A 146 17.10 10.41 34.05
C CYS A 146 17.64 9.00 33.74
N ASN A 147 17.23 8.00 34.52
CA ASN A 147 17.55 6.61 34.20
C ASN A 147 16.85 6.26 32.89
N THR A 148 17.62 6.28 31.79
CA THR A 148 17.15 6.11 30.41
C THR A 148 16.31 4.84 30.24
N LYS A 149 16.51 3.83 31.09
CA LYS A 149 15.76 2.57 31.10
C LYS A 149 14.29 2.77 31.46
N ASP A 150 13.97 3.53 32.50
CA ASP A 150 12.59 3.70 32.98
C ASP A 150 11.76 4.53 31.98
N ALA A 151 12.38 5.57 31.41
CA ALA A 151 11.78 6.35 30.34
C ALA A 151 11.56 5.53 29.06
N GLN A 152 12.53 4.69 28.67
CA GLN A 152 12.37 3.78 27.51
C GLN A 152 11.23 2.77 27.71
N VAL A 153 11.07 2.23 28.93
CA VAL A 153 9.95 1.33 29.25
C VAL A 153 8.62 2.08 29.06
N LEU A 154 8.48 3.31 29.54
CA LEU A 154 7.24 4.06 29.43
C LEU A 154 6.93 4.47 27.98
N VAL A 155 7.92 4.92 27.22
CA VAL A 155 7.81 5.18 25.76
C VAL A 155 7.31 3.94 25.02
N SER A 156 7.94 2.78 25.29
CA SER A 156 7.59 1.53 24.60
C SER A 156 6.15 1.08 24.90
N ARG A 157 5.65 1.29 26.13
CA ARG A 157 4.27 1.00 26.51
C ARG A 157 3.28 1.92 25.81
N LEU A 158 3.57 3.23 25.73
CA LEU A 158 2.73 4.20 25.02
C LEU A 158 2.65 3.89 23.52
N GLU A 159 3.78 3.66 22.87
CA GLU A 159 3.83 3.29 21.44
C GLU A 159 3.12 1.94 21.18
N SER A 160 3.17 0.99 22.12
CA SER A 160 2.42 -0.27 22.01
C SER A 160 0.90 -0.05 22.00
N VAL A 161 0.38 0.79 22.90
CA VAL A 161 -1.05 1.15 22.94
C VAL A 161 -1.47 1.83 21.64
N ILE A 162 -0.66 2.76 21.15
CA ILE A 162 -0.92 3.48 19.89
C ILE A 162 -0.94 2.51 18.70
N ASN A 163 0.01 1.58 18.62
CA ASN A 163 0.04 0.58 17.54
C ASN A 163 -1.21 -0.30 17.53
N ILE A 164 -1.73 -0.69 18.70
CA ILE A 164 -2.99 -1.45 18.79
C ILE A 164 -4.18 -0.60 18.35
N LEU A 165 -4.25 0.66 18.78
CA LEU A 165 -5.30 1.59 18.36
C LEU A 165 -5.28 1.81 16.85
N MET A 166 -4.10 2.01 16.25
CA MET A 166 -3.95 2.17 14.80
C MET A 166 -4.32 0.90 14.03
N ALA A 167 -3.89 -0.26 14.50
CA ALA A 167 -4.16 -1.52 13.81
C ALA A 167 -5.64 -1.91 13.92
N SER A 168 -6.27 -1.71 15.08
CA SER A 168 -7.71 -1.89 15.27
C SER A 168 -8.55 -0.91 14.46
N SER A 169 -8.17 0.37 14.41
CA SER A 169 -8.86 1.36 13.59
C SER A 169 -8.74 1.04 12.10
N THR A 170 -7.59 0.55 11.65
CA THR A 170 -7.38 0.10 10.26
C THR A 170 -8.39 -0.98 9.89
N VAL A 171 -8.64 -1.97 10.76
CA VAL A 171 -9.63 -3.04 10.54
C VAL A 171 -11.05 -2.46 10.43
N ILE A 172 -11.43 -1.58 11.36
CA ILE A 172 -12.77 -0.97 11.39
C ILE A 172 -13.02 -0.12 10.14
N ILE A 173 -12.07 0.74 9.80
CA ILE A 173 -12.20 1.72 8.71
C ILE A 173 -12.17 1.01 7.36
N SER A 174 -11.22 0.11 7.14
CA SER A 174 -11.12 -0.65 5.88
C SER A 174 -12.39 -1.45 5.55
N GLY A 175 -13.12 -1.95 6.55
CA GLY A 175 -14.38 -2.65 6.33
C GLY A 175 -15.48 -1.80 5.67
N LYS A 176 -15.58 -0.51 5.99
CA LYS A 176 -16.66 0.36 5.50
C LYS A 176 -16.19 1.37 4.44
N PHE A 177 -14.97 1.85 4.57
CA PHE A 177 -14.44 2.88 3.69
C PHE A 177 -14.09 2.33 2.30
N GLY A 178 -13.92 1.01 2.12
CA GLY A 178 -13.84 0.42 0.78
C GLY A 178 -15.10 0.67 -0.06
N HIS A 179 -16.27 0.37 0.51
CA HIS A 179 -17.56 0.65 -0.12
C HIS A 179 -17.78 2.15 -0.30
N LEU A 180 -17.41 2.95 0.72
CA LEU A 180 -17.47 4.40 0.63
C LEU A 180 -16.60 4.92 -0.53
N SER A 181 -15.45 4.29 -0.77
CA SER A 181 -14.53 4.65 -1.85
C SER A 181 -15.09 4.35 -3.23
N ASP A 182 -15.83 3.24 -3.36
CA ASP A 182 -16.53 2.90 -4.59
C ASP A 182 -17.70 3.87 -4.89
N LYS A 183 -18.29 4.50 -3.85
CA LYS A 183 -19.41 5.46 -4.00
C LYS A 183 -18.98 6.92 -4.15
N PHE A 184 -18.10 7.40 -3.26
CA PHE A 184 -17.70 8.81 -3.17
C PHE A 184 -16.43 9.13 -3.97
N GLY A 185 -15.74 8.12 -4.50
CA GLY A 185 -14.46 8.29 -5.19
C GLY A 185 -13.25 8.00 -4.31
N ARG A 186 -12.10 7.82 -4.97
CA ARG A 186 -10.80 7.52 -4.36
C ARG A 186 -10.13 8.77 -3.81
N LYS A 187 -10.11 9.87 -4.57
CA LYS A 187 -9.44 11.13 -4.21
C LYS A 187 -9.94 11.71 -2.88
N PRO A 188 -11.25 11.87 -2.62
CA PRO A 188 -11.70 12.48 -1.37
C PRO A 188 -11.31 11.66 -0.15
N LEU A 189 -11.27 10.34 -0.26
CA LEU A 189 -10.83 9.48 0.84
C LEU A 189 -9.32 9.51 1.07
N ILE A 190 -8.52 9.60 0.01
CA ILE A 190 -7.08 9.83 0.13
C ILE A 190 -6.81 11.18 0.82
N LEU A 191 -7.52 12.24 0.42
CA LEU A 191 -7.41 13.56 1.06
C LEU A 191 -7.86 13.53 2.52
N PHE A 192 -8.95 12.83 2.84
CA PHE A 192 -9.41 12.66 4.21
C PHE A 192 -8.36 11.96 5.08
N ASN A 193 -7.76 10.87 4.59
CA ASN A 193 -6.68 10.18 5.29
C ASN A 193 -5.48 11.12 5.56
N LEU A 194 -5.03 11.85 4.54
CA LEU A 194 -3.91 12.80 4.67
C LEU A 194 -4.25 13.95 5.63
N PHE A 195 -5.45 14.50 5.58
CA PHE A 195 -5.90 15.55 6.49
C PHE A 195 -5.85 15.08 7.96
N MET A 196 -6.37 13.88 8.23
CA MET A 196 -6.35 13.31 9.58
C MET A 196 -4.93 13.01 10.06
N ALA A 197 -4.03 12.58 9.16
CA ALA A 197 -2.62 12.40 9.46
C ALA A 197 -1.91 13.74 9.77
N ILE A 198 -2.18 14.80 9.00
CA ILE A 198 -1.65 16.15 9.23
C ILE A 198 -2.13 16.69 10.58
N LEU A 199 -3.43 16.58 10.86
CA LEU A 199 -4.01 17.01 12.14
C LEU A 199 -3.37 16.28 13.32
N SER A 200 -3.18 14.96 13.21
CA SER A 200 -2.48 14.19 14.23
C SER A 200 -1.04 14.66 14.44
N LYS A 201 -0.29 14.92 13.36
CA LYS A 201 1.10 15.43 13.43
C LYS A 201 1.15 16.78 14.13
N PHE A 202 0.25 17.71 13.82
CA PHE A 202 0.17 19.01 14.50
C PHE A 202 -0.10 18.86 16.00
N LEU A 203 -1.08 18.05 16.40
CA LEU A 203 -1.42 17.83 17.81
C LEU A 203 -0.28 17.14 18.58
N VAL A 204 0.41 16.19 17.94
CA VAL A 204 1.58 15.52 18.53
C VAL A 204 2.72 16.51 18.75
N ILE A 205 3.05 17.35 17.76
CA ILE A 205 4.11 18.35 17.95
C ILE A 205 3.71 19.36 19.03
N TYR A 206 2.46 19.83 19.02
CA TYR A 206 1.96 20.75 20.06
C TYR A 206 2.14 20.19 21.47
N ASN A 207 1.89 18.90 21.67
CA ASN A 207 2.10 18.23 22.96
C ASN A 207 3.58 18.06 23.35
N LEU A 208 4.48 18.05 22.37
CA LEU A 208 5.92 17.85 22.58
C LEU A 208 6.69 19.17 22.69
N LEU A 209 6.11 20.31 22.30
CA LEU A 209 6.78 21.61 22.32
C LEU A 209 7.42 21.91 23.69
N PRO A 210 8.61 22.55 23.72
CA PRO A 210 9.23 22.97 24.96
C PRO A 210 8.36 24.03 25.65
N ILE A 211 8.29 23.96 26.98
CA ILE A 211 7.66 24.98 27.82
C ILE A 211 8.79 25.91 28.25
N ASP A 212 8.77 27.16 27.80
CA ASP A 212 9.66 28.19 28.34
C ASP A 212 9.12 28.62 29.70
N PHE A 213 9.61 27.98 30.77
CA PHE A 213 9.29 28.34 32.17
C PHE A 213 9.71 29.76 32.56
N ASN A 214 10.54 30.42 31.74
CA ASN A 214 11.08 31.76 32.04
C ASN A 214 10.13 32.90 31.67
N GLN A 215 8.94 32.61 31.14
CA GLN A 215 7.99 33.62 30.67
C GLN A 215 6.56 33.39 31.22
N PHE A 216 6.48 32.97 32.48
CA PHE A 216 5.21 32.91 33.22
C PHE A 216 4.84 34.31 33.71
N ASP A 217 4.31 35.13 32.81
CA ASP A 217 3.62 36.37 33.17
C ASP A 217 2.13 36.05 33.42
N ASP A 218 1.70 36.15 34.68
CA ASP A 218 0.33 35.91 35.19
C ASP A 218 -0.76 36.78 34.54
N THR A 219 -0.42 37.64 33.58
CA THR A 219 -1.31 38.68 33.05
C THR A 219 -1.90 38.36 31.68
N ASN A 220 -1.41 37.32 30.99
CA ASN A 220 -1.90 36.96 29.66
C ASN A 220 -2.88 35.76 29.71
N PRO A 221 -4.17 35.93 29.37
CA PRO A 221 -5.11 34.81 29.25
C PRO A 221 -4.78 33.84 28.11
N LEU A 222 -3.79 34.18 27.27
CA LEU A 222 -3.21 33.30 26.26
C LEU A 222 -2.15 32.32 26.83
N SER A 223 -1.80 32.41 28.12
CA SER A 223 -0.97 31.42 28.82
C SER A 223 -1.69 30.09 29.05
N LEU A 224 -3.03 30.07 28.91
CA LEU A 224 -3.85 28.86 28.98
C LEU A 224 -3.67 27.95 27.75
N PHE A 225 -3.11 28.49 26.66
CA PHE A 225 -2.73 27.76 25.45
C PHE A 225 -1.22 27.48 25.34
N ASN A 226 -0.40 27.98 26.27
CA ASN A 226 1.02 27.64 26.37
C ASN A 226 1.16 26.28 27.08
N GLY A 227 2.00 25.41 26.51
CA GLY A 227 2.01 23.97 26.70
C GLY A 227 1.87 23.51 28.15
N SER A 228 0.84 22.70 28.40
CA SER A 228 0.77 21.89 29.61
C SER A 228 1.91 20.87 29.63
N THR A 229 2.33 20.48 30.84
CA THR A 229 3.21 19.35 31.10
C THR A 229 2.89 18.16 30.18
N PHE A 230 3.92 17.46 29.69
CA PHE A 230 3.74 16.33 28.76
C PHE A 230 2.65 15.38 29.27
N ASN A 231 1.52 15.36 28.56
CA ASN A 231 0.35 14.58 28.95
C ASN A 231 0.19 13.37 28.04
N SER A 232 0.44 12.18 28.60
CA SER A 232 0.32 10.90 27.88
C SER A 232 -1.08 10.66 27.29
N PHE A 233 -2.16 11.13 27.93
CA PHE A 233 -3.51 11.01 27.39
C PHE A 233 -3.71 11.89 26.17
N PHE A 234 -3.19 13.12 26.21
CA PHE A 234 -3.28 14.01 25.08
C PHE A 234 -2.44 13.51 23.90
N TYR A 235 -1.27 12.89 24.16
CA TYR A 235 -0.48 12.22 23.13
C TYR A 235 -1.26 11.09 22.44
N ILE A 236 -1.92 10.22 23.22
CA ILE A 236 -2.78 9.17 22.69
C ILE A 236 -3.96 9.78 21.91
N PHE A 237 -4.61 10.80 22.46
CA PHE A 237 -5.72 11.51 21.81
C PHE A 237 -5.29 12.12 20.46
N ALA A 238 -4.12 12.75 20.39
CA ALA A 238 -3.55 13.26 19.15
C ALA A 238 -3.36 12.15 18.11
N LYS A 239 -2.96 10.94 18.52
CA LYS A 239 -2.83 9.78 17.65
C LYS A 239 -4.15 9.16 17.19
N VAL A 240 -5.23 9.31 17.95
CA VAL A 240 -6.57 8.83 17.54
C VAL A 240 -7.05 9.52 16.24
N PHE A 241 -6.62 10.76 15.96
CA PHE A 241 -6.93 11.39 14.67
C PHE A 241 -6.34 10.62 13.49
N GLU A 242 -5.08 10.19 13.56
CA GLU A 242 -4.47 9.33 12.54
C GLU A 242 -5.23 8.01 12.41
N CYS A 243 -5.71 7.47 13.54
CA CYS A 243 -6.54 6.27 13.57
C CYS A 243 -7.82 6.44 12.76
N PHE A 244 -8.54 7.56 12.86
CA PHE A 244 -9.76 7.84 12.09
C PHE A 244 -9.55 7.93 10.57
N GLY A 245 -8.33 8.27 10.12
CA GLY A 245 -7.97 8.22 8.71
C GLY A 245 -7.76 6.81 8.16
N GLY A 246 -7.64 5.80 9.03
CA GLY A 246 -7.32 4.41 8.66
C GLY A 246 -5.82 4.11 8.57
N GLY A 247 -4.97 5.11 8.87
CA GLY A 247 -3.53 4.98 8.87
C GLY A 247 -2.89 4.69 7.50
N LEU A 248 -1.62 4.31 7.55
CA LEU A 248 -0.74 4.14 6.40
C LEU A 248 -1.13 2.95 5.49
N LEU A 249 -1.58 1.85 6.08
CA LEU A 249 -2.01 0.65 5.34
C LEU A 249 -3.26 0.93 4.50
N PHE A 250 -4.20 1.70 5.04
CA PHE A 250 -5.41 2.08 4.32
C PHE A 250 -5.11 3.09 3.20
N LEU A 251 -4.18 4.02 3.41
CA LEU A 251 -3.70 4.91 2.35
C LEU A 251 -3.12 4.11 1.17
N LEU A 252 -2.24 3.15 1.45
CA LEU A 252 -1.65 2.28 0.42
C LEU A 252 -2.73 1.48 -0.34
N SER A 253 -3.78 1.05 0.36
CA SER A 253 -4.95 0.37 -0.21
C SER A 253 -5.73 1.26 -1.19
N LEU A 254 -6.05 2.49 -0.78
CA LEU A 254 -6.77 3.46 -1.61
C LEU A 254 -5.96 3.83 -2.85
N SER A 255 -4.65 4.04 -2.69
CA SER A 255 -3.74 4.32 -3.80
C SER A 255 -3.60 3.13 -4.75
N SER A 256 -3.57 1.89 -4.23
CA SER A 256 -3.54 0.68 -5.06
C SER A 256 -4.83 0.52 -5.86
N SER A 257 -5.97 0.83 -5.24
CA SER A 257 -7.27 0.85 -5.94
C SER A 257 -7.32 1.95 -7.00
N TYR A 258 -6.84 3.16 -6.70
CA TYR A 258 -6.77 4.27 -7.66
C TYR A 258 -5.95 3.89 -8.91
N ILE A 259 -4.76 3.30 -8.71
CA ILE A 259 -3.91 2.85 -9.82
C ILE A 259 -4.60 1.76 -10.62
N THR A 260 -5.25 0.81 -9.94
CA THR A 260 -5.96 -0.29 -10.59
C THR A 260 -7.13 0.19 -11.45
N ASP A 261 -7.81 1.28 -11.06
CA ASP A 261 -8.90 1.88 -11.84
C ASP A 261 -8.39 2.49 -13.17
N LEU A 262 -7.11 2.92 -13.23
CA LEU A 262 -6.51 3.60 -14.38
C LEU A 262 -5.79 2.65 -15.34
N VAL A 263 -5.30 1.52 -14.85
CA VAL A 263 -4.29 0.68 -15.51
C VAL A 263 -4.88 -0.62 -16.06
N SER A 264 -4.45 -1.01 -17.26
CA SER A 264 -4.78 -2.30 -17.86
C SER A 264 -4.14 -3.48 -17.13
N GLU A 265 -4.70 -4.68 -17.33
CA GLU A 265 -4.24 -5.89 -16.63
C GLU A 265 -2.78 -6.26 -16.91
N LYS A 266 -2.25 -5.89 -18.08
CA LYS A 266 -0.90 -6.24 -18.52
C LYS A 266 0.18 -5.44 -17.79
N SER A 267 -0.11 -4.20 -17.42
CA SER A 267 0.84 -3.27 -16.80
C SER A 267 0.53 -3.05 -15.30
N ARG A 268 -0.54 -3.66 -14.78
CA ARG A 268 -0.99 -3.51 -13.38
C ARG A 268 0.09 -3.86 -12.36
N THR A 269 0.76 -5.01 -12.51
CA THR A 269 1.80 -5.45 -11.56
C THR A 269 2.96 -4.45 -11.46
N PHE A 270 3.38 -3.87 -12.59
CA PHE A 270 4.40 -2.83 -12.63
C PHE A 270 3.94 -1.52 -11.97
N ASN A 271 2.72 -1.06 -12.25
CA ASN A 271 2.24 0.19 -11.66
C ASN A 271 1.97 0.05 -10.15
N LEU A 272 1.55 -1.14 -9.68
CA LEU A 272 1.46 -1.45 -8.25
C LEU A 272 2.86 -1.57 -7.61
N SER A 273 3.87 -2.07 -8.33
CA SER A 273 5.25 -2.07 -7.84
C SER A 273 5.82 -0.66 -7.74
N LEU A 274 5.49 0.24 -8.67
CA LEU A 274 5.86 1.66 -8.61
C LEU A 274 5.36 2.33 -7.33
N LEU A 275 4.10 2.06 -6.93
CA LEU A 275 3.54 2.55 -5.66
C LEU A 275 4.24 1.94 -4.44
N GLY A 276 4.53 0.64 -4.46
CA GLY A 276 5.33 0.02 -3.39
C GLY A 276 6.74 0.60 -3.31
N GLY A 277 7.34 0.91 -4.46
CA GLY A 277 8.65 1.52 -4.57
C GLY A 277 8.71 2.93 -3.98
N SER A 278 7.69 3.76 -4.23
CA SER A 278 7.59 5.10 -3.63
C SER A 278 7.42 5.07 -2.11
N PHE A 279 6.71 4.05 -1.59
CA PHE A 279 6.61 3.80 -0.16
C PHE A 279 7.94 3.44 0.49
N TYR A 280 8.65 2.44 -0.06
CA TYR A 280 9.92 2.00 0.52
C TYR A 280 11.05 3.02 0.30
N SER A 281 11.05 3.78 -0.79
CA SER A 281 12.03 4.86 -0.97
C SER A 281 11.84 5.97 0.06
N GLY A 282 10.60 6.37 0.36
CA GLY A 282 10.31 7.33 1.43
C GLY A 282 10.83 6.86 2.79
N LEU A 283 10.59 5.59 3.14
CA LEU A 283 11.08 4.98 4.39
C LEU A 283 12.61 4.78 4.43
N ALA A 284 13.26 4.62 3.27
CA ALA A 284 14.71 4.46 3.20
C ALA A 284 15.44 5.81 3.34
N PHE A 285 15.01 6.81 2.57
CA PHE A 285 15.64 8.13 2.54
C PHE A 285 15.26 8.99 3.76
N GLY A 286 14.03 8.86 4.28
CA GLY A 286 13.51 9.71 5.36
C GLY A 286 14.38 9.72 6.62
N PRO A 287 14.57 8.58 7.32
CA PRO A 287 15.38 8.53 8.54
C PRO A 287 16.85 8.90 8.31
N LEU A 288 17.39 8.57 7.14
CA LEU A 288 18.77 8.92 6.76
C LEU A 288 18.92 10.44 6.70
N VAL A 289 18.07 11.13 5.94
CA VAL A 289 18.11 12.60 5.82
C VAL A 289 17.77 13.26 7.16
N GLY A 290 16.77 12.76 7.89
CA GLY A 290 16.42 13.26 9.22
C GLY A 290 17.58 13.19 10.22
N SER A 291 18.32 12.08 10.23
CA SER A 291 19.50 11.92 11.10
C SER A 291 20.67 12.84 10.70
N LEU A 292 20.87 13.08 9.39
CA LEU A 292 21.89 14.01 8.90
C LEU A 292 21.57 15.45 9.28
N ILE A 293 20.30 15.86 9.18
CA ILE A 293 19.85 17.18 9.60
C ILE A 293 20.15 17.40 11.08
N VAL A 294 19.74 16.46 11.95
CA VAL A 294 20.01 16.56 13.40
C VAL A 294 21.51 16.60 13.68
N ARG A 295 22.32 15.77 13.02
CA ARG A 295 23.77 15.74 13.20
C ARG A 295 24.43 17.06 12.80
N TYR A 296 24.02 17.63 11.66
CA TYR A 296 24.53 18.91 11.20
C TYR A 296 24.18 20.04 12.16
N LEU A 297 22.92 20.11 12.61
CA LEU A 297 22.48 21.12 13.58
C LEU A 297 23.27 21.02 14.88
N ASN A 298 23.42 19.81 15.44
CA ASN A 298 24.21 19.60 16.66
C ASN A 298 25.68 20.00 16.51
N SER A 299 26.21 20.11 15.28
CA SER A 299 27.58 20.58 15.03
C SER A 299 27.70 22.10 14.88
N VAL A 300 26.62 22.79 14.49
CA VAL A 300 26.62 24.23 14.18
C VAL A 300 26.02 25.05 15.31
N SER A 301 24.96 24.57 15.95
CA SER A 301 24.29 25.23 17.06
C SER A 301 24.62 24.52 18.38
N SER A 302 25.24 25.25 19.32
CA SER A 302 25.36 24.84 20.72
C SER A 302 24.06 25.03 21.52
N ILE A 303 23.02 25.57 20.87
CA ILE A 303 21.65 25.66 21.40
C ILE A 303 21.13 24.23 21.61
N ASP A 304 20.46 24.00 22.74
CA ASP A 304 20.02 22.70 23.27
C ASP A 304 19.81 21.63 22.21
N GLN A 305 20.62 20.56 22.26
CA GLN A 305 20.58 19.41 21.34
C GLN A 305 19.17 18.80 21.17
N ILE A 306 18.29 19.06 22.12
CA ILE A 306 16.89 18.65 22.13
C ILE A 306 16.06 19.46 21.11
N ASN A 307 16.28 20.77 21.01
CA ASN A 307 15.54 21.66 20.12
C ASN A 307 15.81 21.34 18.63
N ASN A 308 17.01 20.84 18.34
CA ASN A 308 17.39 20.41 17.00
C ASN A 308 16.57 19.22 16.47
N ASN A 309 15.96 18.41 17.36
CA ASN A 309 15.09 17.29 16.95
C ASN A 309 13.69 17.72 16.47
N PHE A 310 13.27 18.97 16.71
CA PHE A 310 11.98 19.47 16.22
C PHE A 310 12.01 19.83 14.74
N LEU A 311 13.16 20.27 14.19
CA LEU A 311 13.27 20.68 12.80
C LEU A 311 12.82 19.57 11.82
N PRO A 312 13.27 18.30 11.96
CA PRO A 312 12.75 17.22 11.14
C PRO A 312 11.22 17.05 11.22
N CYS A 313 10.63 17.23 12.39
CA CYS A 313 9.18 17.12 12.58
C CYS A 313 8.43 18.25 11.86
N TYR A 314 8.96 19.48 11.85
CA TYR A 314 8.38 20.58 11.09
C TYR A 314 8.49 20.36 9.57
N ILE A 315 9.63 19.84 9.10
CA ILE A 315 9.82 19.48 7.69
C ILE A 315 8.83 18.39 7.26
N ASP A 316 8.55 17.40 8.11
CA ASP A 316 7.52 16.38 7.86
C ASP A 316 6.13 16.99 7.68
N ILE A 317 5.70 17.89 8.56
CA ILE A 317 4.42 18.58 8.42
C ILE A 317 4.36 19.35 7.10
N PHE A 318 5.43 20.08 6.76
CA PHE A 318 5.52 20.80 5.49
C PHE A 318 5.34 19.85 4.29
N PHE A 319 6.06 18.73 4.24
CA PHE A 319 5.93 17.76 3.16
C PHE A 319 4.55 17.08 3.14
N SER A 320 3.93 16.88 4.30
CA SER A 320 2.58 16.33 4.39
C SER A 320 1.54 17.29 3.81
N ILE A 321 1.63 18.58 4.13
CA ILE A 321 0.78 19.64 3.57
C ILE A 321 1.03 19.81 2.07
N LEU A 322 2.29 19.77 1.64
CA LEU A 322 2.66 19.81 0.23
C LEU A 322 2.04 18.64 -0.52
N SER A 323 2.15 17.42 0.01
CA SER A 323 1.49 16.24 -0.57
C SER A 323 -0.02 16.42 -0.64
N PHE A 324 -0.66 16.87 0.43
CA PHE A 324 -2.11 17.13 0.44
C PHE A 324 -2.51 18.13 -0.65
N SER A 325 -1.79 19.24 -0.77
CA SER A 325 -2.03 20.29 -1.77
C SER A 325 -1.86 19.77 -3.20
N LEU A 326 -0.79 19.01 -3.46
CA LEU A 326 -0.53 18.41 -4.78
C LEU A 326 -1.63 17.40 -5.17
N ILE A 327 -2.08 16.54 -4.25
CA ILE A 327 -3.21 15.64 -4.53
C ILE A 327 -4.50 16.43 -4.78
N PHE A 328 -4.76 17.46 -3.98
CA PHE A 328 -5.95 18.28 -4.13
C PHE A 328 -6.01 18.99 -5.48
N LEU A 329 -4.90 19.60 -5.90
CA LEU A 329 -4.84 20.43 -7.11
C LEU A 329 -4.64 19.62 -8.40
N LEU A 330 -3.72 18.65 -8.40
CA LEU A 330 -3.22 18.05 -9.64
C LEU A 330 -3.82 16.68 -9.96
N ILE A 331 -4.25 15.92 -8.95
CA ILE A 331 -4.70 14.54 -9.15
C ILE A 331 -6.21 14.54 -9.44
N PRO A 332 -6.66 14.05 -10.62
CA PRO A 332 -8.07 13.91 -10.92
C PRO A 332 -8.67 12.69 -10.22
N GLU A 333 -9.99 12.65 -10.09
CA GLU A 333 -10.71 11.48 -9.57
C GLU A 333 -10.62 10.30 -10.57
N SER A 334 -10.34 9.09 -10.09
CA SER A 334 -10.25 7.89 -10.93
C SER A 334 -11.58 7.17 -11.10
N ASN A 335 -12.51 7.31 -10.15
CA ASN A 335 -13.72 6.51 -10.14
C ASN A 335 -14.72 6.95 -11.23
N PRO A 336 -15.01 6.09 -12.23
CA PRO A 336 -15.94 6.41 -13.32
C PRO A 336 -17.38 6.60 -12.84
N TYR A 337 -17.79 5.96 -11.73
CA TYR A 337 -19.13 6.12 -11.17
C TYR A 337 -19.30 7.47 -10.49
N PHE A 338 -18.28 7.95 -9.77
CA PHE A 338 -18.31 9.31 -9.23
C PHE A 338 -18.39 10.34 -10.35
N LEU A 339 -17.72 10.10 -11.49
CA LEU A 339 -17.80 10.98 -12.66
C LEU A 339 -19.16 10.89 -13.37
N LYS A 340 -19.79 9.72 -13.43
CA LYS A 340 -21.12 9.49 -14.05
C LYS A 340 -22.29 9.94 -13.18
N ASN A 341 -22.15 9.86 -11.85
CA ASN A 341 -23.16 10.23 -10.86
C ASN A 341 -22.90 11.61 -10.23
N LYS A 342 -21.83 12.31 -10.63
CA LYS A 342 -21.70 13.74 -10.35
C LYS A 342 -22.97 14.37 -10.90
N PRO A 343 -23.70 15.21 -10.13
CA PRO A 343 -24.90 15.84 -10.62
C PRO A 343 -24.46 16.81 -11.72
N ILE A 344 -24.37 16.30 -12.95
CA ILE A 344 -24.78 17.09 -14.10
C ILE A 344 -26.19 17.47 -13.73
N SER A 345 -26.38 18.76 -13.52
CA SER A 345 -27.64 19.46 -13.32
C SER A 345 -28.64 19.04 -14.41
N ASN A 346 -29.20 17.84 -14.30
CA ASN A 346 -30.35 17.41 -15.06
C ASN A 346 -31.55 17.71 -14.19
N ASN A 347 -31.94 18.96 -14.38
CA ASN A 347 -33.23 19.56 -14.15
C ASN A 347 -34.37 18.62 -14.56
N ASN A 348 -34.69 17.63 -13.72
CA ASN A 348 -35.97 16.94 -13.73
C ASN A 348 -36.56 17.07 -12.32
N ASN A 349 -36.97 18.30 -12.01
CA ASN A 349 -38.25 18.48 -11.32
C ASN A 349 -39.28 17.73 -12.16
N ASN A 350 -39.73 16.57 -11.70
CA ASN A 350 -41.13 16.16 -11.71
C ASN A 350 -41.28 14.79 -11.04
N ASN A 351 -42.18 14.79 -10.05
CA ASN A 351 -42.84 13.64 -9.40
C ASN A 351 -42.13 13.04 -8.19
N LEU A 352 -42.21 13.78 -7.07
CA LEU A 352 -42.10 13.26 -5.70
C LEU A 352 -43.41 13.51 -4.93
N ASN A 353 -44.52 13.11 -5.54
CA ASN A 353 -45.76 12.83 -4.80
C ASN A 353 -45.88 11.31 -4.72
N ASP A 354 -45.35 10.73 -3.64
CA ASP A 354 -45.94 9.54 -3.04
C ASP A 354 -45.53 9.51 -1.56
N THR A 355 -46.34 10.21 -0.80
CA THR A 355 -46.47 10.06 0.64
C THR A 355 -47.38 8.87 0.91
N THR A 356 -46.83 7.75 1.35
CA THR A 356 -47.55 6.84 2.26
C THR A 356 -46.66 6.48 3.43
N ILE A 357 -46.71 7.38 4.42
CA ILE A 357 -46.26 7.14 5.79
C ILE A 357 -47.23 6.13 6.38
N THR A 358 -46.86 4.85 6.41
CA THR A 358 -47.43 3.87 7.35
C THR A 358 -46.50 3.76 8.55
N THR A 359 -46.78 4.56 9.57
CA THR A 359 -46.22 4.44 10.93
C THR A 359 -46.76 3.19 11.60
N ASN A 360 -45.95 2.13 11.67
CA ASN A 360 -46.16 1.03 12.61
C ASN A 360 -45.29 1.28 13.86
N ASN A 361 -45.93 1.86 14.89
CA ASN A 361 -45.34 2.23 16.18
C ASN A 361 -45.23 1.05 17.15
N ASN A 362 -44.60 -0.06 16.77
CA ASN A 362 -44.29 -1.13 17.73
C ASN A 362 -42.95 -1.79 17.38
N THR A 363 -41.85 -1.27 17.96
CA THR A 363 -40.56 -1.96 18.31
C THR A 363 -39.36 -0.99 18.40
N GLU A 364 -39.49 0.15 19.11
CA GLU A 364 -38.42 1.16 19.19
C GLU A 364 -37.19 0.78 20.03
N LYS A 365 -37.18 -0.37 20.73
CA LYS A 365 -36.00 -0.84 21.48
C LYS A 365 -35.19 -1.95 20.79
N ALA A 366 -35.71 -2.53 19.70
CA ALA A 366 -34.97 -3.50 18.88
C ALA A 366 -34.24 -2.84 17.69
N SER A 367 -34.65 -1.63 17.29
CA SER A 367 -34.19 -0.98 16.04
C SER A 367 -32.79 -0.36 16.10
N LEU A 368 -32.31 0.09 17.27
CA LEU A 368 -30.97 0.67 17.42
C LEU A 368 -29.88 -0.40 17.46
N TYR A 369 -30.09 -1.49 18.21
CA TYR A 369 -29.14 -2.61 18.26
C TYR A 369 -29.01 -3.31 16.90
N GLU A 370 -30.12 -3.50 16.21
CA GLU A 370 -30.14 -4.14 14.88
C GLU A 370 -29.60 -3.22 13.78
N SER A 371 -29.80 -1.90 13.88
CA SER A 371 -29.17 -0.91 12.98
C SER A 371 -27.68 -0.75 13.23
N ILE A 372 -27.23 -0.78 14.48
CA ILE A 372 -25.80 -0.76 14.83
C ILE A 372 -25.13 -2.03 14.30
N ILE A 373 -25.70 -3.23 14.50
CA ILE A 373 -25.13 -4.49 14.01
C ILE A 373 -25.14 -4.56 12.47
N LYS A 374 -26.22 -4.12 11.80
CA LYS A 374 -26.24 -4.03 10.33
C LYS A 374 -25.21 -3.03 9.78
N THR A 375 -24.91 -1.96 10.54
CA THR A 375 -23.92 -0.93 10.19
C THR A 375 -22.47 -1.35 10.51
N PHE A 376 -22.27 -2.26 11.46
CA PHE A 376 -20.99 -2.84 11.86
C PHE A 376 -20.71 -4.21 11.21
N ASN A 377 -21.26 -4.48 10.03
CA ASN A 377 -20.82 -5.59 9.17
C ASN A 377 -19.45 -5.30 8.53
N ILE A 378 -18.43 -5.02 9.36
CA ILE A 378 -17.05 -4.70 8.97
C ILE A 378 -16.47 -5.82 8.08
N PHE A 379 -16.91 -7.06 8.27
CA PHE A 379 -16.43 -8.22 7.52
C PHE A 379 -17.13 -8.47 6.18
N LYS A 380 -18.12 -7.64 5.80
CA LYS A 380 -18.82 -7.79 4.51
C LYS A 380 -17.87 -7.82 3.30
N PRO A 381 -16.79 -7.01 3.24
CA PRO A 381 -15.84 -7.06 2.11
C PRO A 381 -15.12 -8.41 1.97
N LEU A 382 -14.95 -9.19 3.05
CA LEU A 382 -14.32 -10.53 2.95
C LEU A 382 -15.18 -11.49 2.13
N LYS A 383 -16.51 -11.30 2.12
CA LYS A 383 -17.40 -12.10 1.28
C LYS A 383 -17.17 -11.84 -0.21
N LEU A 384 -16.64 -10.68 -0.60
CA LEU A 384 -16.31 -10.39 -2.00
C LEU A 384 -15.05 -11.10 -2.48
N LEU A 385 -14.11 -11.40 -1.58
CA LEU A 385 -12.96 -12.24 -1.87
C LEU A 385 -13.35 -13.71 -2.10
N TRP A 386 -14.58 -14.08 -1.75
CA TRP A 386 -15.14 -15.39 -2.02
C TRP A 386 -15.79 -15.42 -3.41
N ILE A 387 -15.06 -15.91 -4.39
CA ILE A 387 -15.53 -15.96 -5.77
C ILE A 387 -16.52 -17.12 -5.96
N ASP A 388 -17.64 -16.82 -6.61
CA ASP A 388 -18.65 -17.81 -7.00
C ASP A 388 -18.03 -18.87 -7.93
N LYS A 389 -18.59 -20.09 -7.92
CA LYS A 389 -18.13 -21.14 -8.84
C LYS A 389 -18.37 -20.68 -10.28
N PHE A 390 -17.32 -20.67 -11.10
CA PHE A 390 -17.42 -20.33 -12.52
C PHE A 390 -17.38 -21.62 -13.34
N GLN A 391 -18.47 -21.92 -14.07
CA GLN A 391 -18.63 -23.08 -14.95
C GLN A 391 -18.10 -24.39 -14.34
N ASN A 392 -18.63 -24.79 -13.17
CA ASN A 392 -18.29 -26.02 -12.44
C ASN A 392 -16.82 -26.23 -12.01
N SER A 393 -15.91 -25.28 -12.26
CA SER A 393 -14.52 -25.37 -11.81
C SER A 393 -14.31 -24.65 -10.48
N LEU A 394 -13.70 -25.33 -9.50
CA LEU A 394 -13.33 -24.75 -8.20
C LEU A 394 -11.98 -24.02 -8.22
N ASN A 395 -11.25 -24.11 -9.33
CA ASN A 395 -9.87 -23.60 -9.44
C ASN A 395 -9.75 -22.08 -9.18
N PRO A 396 -10.62 -21.19 -9.69
CA PRO A 396 -10.52 -19.75 -9.41
C PRO A 396 -10.66 -19.43 -7.91
N ARG A 397 -11.59 -20.10 -7.23
CA ARG A 397 -11.84 -19.91 -5.80
C ARG A 397 -10.68 -20.42 -4.96
N ILE A 398 -10.15 -21.61 -5.29
CA ILE A 398 -8.98 -22.18 -4.62
C ILE A 398 -7.77 -21.27 -4.80
N ASN A 399 -7.53 -20.78 -6.01
CA ASN A 399 -6.41 -19.89 -6.29
C ASN A 399 -6.50 -18.57 -5.50
N VAL A 400 -7.67 -17.94 -5.41
CA VAL A 400 -7.83 -16.70 -4.62
C VAL A 400 -7.63 -16.96 -3.13
N ILE A 401 -8.16 -18.06 -2.59
CA ILE A 401 -7.93 -18.44 -1.19
C ILE A 401 -6.43 -18.69 -0.96
N LEU A 402 -5.74 -19.39 -1.86
CA LEU A 402 -4.29 -19.60 -1.77
C LEU A 402 -3.53 -18.28 -1.79
N LEU A 403 -3.86 -17.34 -2.69
CA LEU A 403 -3.24 -16.02 -2.75
C LEU A 403 -3.41 -15.22 -1.45
N ILE A 404 -4.60 -15.28 -0.83
CA ILE A 404 -4.87 -14.61 0.44
C ILE A 404 -4.07 -15.25 1.58
N ILE A 405 -4.00 -16.59 1.64
CA ILE A 405 -3.20 -17.30 2.66
C ILE A 405 -1.72 -16.96 2.49
N ILE A 406 -1.22 -16.92 1.24
CA ILE A 406 0.16 -16.52 0.95
C ILE A 406 0.40 -15.08 1.40
N ASP A 407 -0.49 -14.12 1.13
CA ASP A 407 -0.36 -12.72 1.59
C ASP A 407 -0.30 -12.62 3.12
N ILE A 408 -1.14 -13.38 3.83
CA ILE A 408 -1.14 -13.45 5.31
C ILE A 408 0.22 -13.95 5.83
N LEU A 409 0.74 -15.04 5.24
CA LEU A 409 2.02 -15.64 5.65
C LEU A 409 3.20 -14.70 5.39
N ILE A 410 3.20 -14.00 4.25
CA ILE A 410 4.24 -13.02 3.90
C ILE A 410 4.24 -11.87 4.91
N ILE A 411 3.08 -11.29 5.23
CA ILE A 411 3.00 -10.15 6.16
C ILE A 411 3.43 -10.57 7.57
N SER A 412 3.05 -11.79 7.97
CA SER A 412 3.46 -12.39 9.25
C SER A 412 4.98 -12.60 9.35
N CYS A 413 5.70 -12.69 8.22
CA CYS A 413 7.17 -12.82 8.20
C CYS A 413 7.89 -11.50 7.87
N GLY A 414 7.21 -10.57 7.20
CA GLY A 414 7.82 -9.34 6.69
C GLY A 414 7.84 -8.21 7.71
N THR A 415 6.68 -7.60 7.97
CA THR A 415 6.59 -6.41 8.84
C THR A 415 6.34 -6.77 10.31
N SER A 416 5.62 -7.86 10.58
CA SER A 416 5.25 -8.25 11.94
C SER A 416 6.40 -8.63 12.88
N PRO A 417 7.46 -9.35 12.44
CA PRO A 417 8.54 -9.75 13.35
C PRO A 417 9.56 -8.63 13.63
N MET A 418 9.42 -7.45 13.02
CA MET A 418 10.42 -6.37 13.13
C MET A 418 10.76 -5.97 14.59
N PRO A 419 9.79 -5.80 15.51
CA PRO A 419 10.09 -5.52 16.90
C PRO A 419 10.90 -6.64 17.58
N PHE A 420 10.57 -7.89 17.28
CA PHE A 420 11.32 -9.05 17.76
C PHE A 420 12.76 -9.04 17.21
N ILE A 421 12.96 -8.78 15.91
CA ILE A 421 14.29 -8.74 15.29
C ILE A 421 15.14 -7.65 15.95
N MET A 422 14.55 -6.48 16.28
CA MET A 422 15.24 -5.43 17.02
C MET A 422 15.70 -5.90 18.41
N PHE A 423 14.82 -6.53 19.19
CA PHE A 423 15.21 -7.05 20.52
C PHE A 423 16.23 -8.18 20.45
N TYR A 424 16.09 -9.08 19.47
CA TYR A 424 17.02 -10.17 19.26
C TYR A 424 18.42 -9.67 18.90
N THR A 425 18.52 -8.73 17.96
CA THR A 425 19.81 -8.19 17.51
C THR A 425 20.48 -7.37 18.61
N SER A 426 19.71 -6.63 19.42
CA SER A 426 20.25 -5.94 20.60
C SER A 426 20.77 -6.92 21.65
N TYR A 427 20.01 -7.98 21.96
CA TYR A 427 20.41 -8.96 22.98
C TYR A 427 21.58 -9.84 22.54
N LYS A 428 21.55 -10.37 21.31
CA LYS A 428 22.50 -11.40 20.84
C LYS A 428 23.68 -10.85 20.04
N LEU A 429 23.47 -9.78 19.27
CA LEU A 429 24.52 -9.16 18.45
C LEU A 429 25.05 -7.86 19.07
N HIS A 430 24.54 -7.45 20.23
CA HIS A 430 24.86 -6.19 20.89
C HIS A 430 24.74 -4.98 19.96
N TRP A 431 23.79 -5.04 19.03
CA TRP A 431 23.51 -3.91 18.14
C TRP A 431 22.97 -2.74 18.95
N THR A 432 23.52 -1.57 18.67
CA THR A 432 23.01 -0.30 19.14
C THR A 432 21.88 0.17 18.23
N SER A 433 21.24 1.28 18.57
CA SER A 433 20.23 1.92 17.72
C SER A 433 20.76 2.27 16.32
N ILE A 434 22.08 2.43 16.17
CA ILE A 434 22.73 2.76 14.89
C ILE A 434 22.72 1.55 13.95
N GLU A 435 23.17 0.37 14.39
CA GLU A 435 23.20 -0.83 13.54
C GLU A 435 21.81 -1.31 13.16
N ILE A 436 20.85 -1.17 14.10
CA ILE A 436 19.42 -1.43 13.85
C ILE A 436 18.89 -0.46 12.79
N GLY A 437 19.23 0.83 12.89
CA GLY A 437 18.90 1.84 11.89
C GLY A 437 19.45 1.49 10.51
N TYR A 438 20.72 1.07 10.42
CA TYR A 438 21.31 0.60 9.16
C TYR A 438 20.56 -0.60 8.59
N PHE A 439 20.17 -1.56 9.42
CA PHE A 439 19.41 -2.71 8.97
C PHE A 439 18.06 -2.29 8.36
N VAL A 440 17.31 -1.42 9.05
CA VAL A 440 16.03 -0.87 8.54
C VAL A 440 16.25 -0.14 7.21
N SER A 441 17.23 0.77 7.12
CA SER A 441 17.49 1.51 5.89
C SER A 441 17.92 0.62 4.72
N ILE A 442 18.77 -0.39 4.96
CA ILE A 442 19.20 -1.35 3.93
C ILE A 442 18.00 -2.17 3.42
N THR A 443 17.10 -2.61 4.32
CA THR A 443 15.85 -3.28 3.88
C THR A 443 14.98 -2.34 3.05
N GLY A 444 14.86 -1.06 3.42
CA GLY A 444 14.09 -0.07 2.64
C GLY A 444 14.69 0.18 1.25
N PHE A 445 16.01 0.43 1.17
CA PHE A 445 16.70 0.68 -0.10
C PHE A 445 16.64 -0.51 -1.05
N SER A 446 16.89 -1.71 -0.55
CA SER A 446 16.83 -2.92 -1.38
C SER A 446 15.43 -3.13 -1.98
N ARG A 447 14.37 -2.98 -1.18
CA ARG A 447 12.98 -3.05 -1.67
C ARG A 447 12.66 -1.96 -2.69
N ALA A 448 13.09 -0.72 -2.45
CA ALA A 448 12.89 0.39 -3.38
C ALA A 448 13.57 0.15 -4.73
N ILE A 449 14.84 -0.31 -4.73
CA ILE A 449 15.59 -0.60 -5.95
C ILE A 449 14.92 -1.70 -6.77
N ILE A 450 14.48 -2.78 -6.12
CA ILE A 450 13.83 -3.89 -6.80
C ILE A 450 12.48 -3.46 -7.42
N LEU A 451 11.66 -2.74 -6.66
CA LEU A 451 10.32 -2.35 -7.10
C LEU A 451 10.33 -1.28 -8.21
N LEU A 452 11.29 -0.35 -8.18
CA LEU A 452 11.39 0.75 -9.15
C LEU A 452 12.18 0.37 -10.41
N PHE A 453 13.35 -0.25 -10.25
CA PHE A 453 14.29 -0.45 -11.36
C PHE A 453 14.35 -1.89 -11.86
N PHE A 454 14.36 -2.88 -10.96
CA PHE A 454 14.48 -4.29 -11.37
C PHE A 454 13.19 -4.83 -11.99
N THR A 455 12.04 -4.45 -11.43
CA THR A 455 10.72 -4.95 -11.86
C THR A 455 10.42 -4.77 -13.35
N PRO A 456 10.60 -3.59 -13.98
CA PRO A 456 10.33 -3.44 -15.42
C PRO A 456 11.25 -4.31 -16.28
N PHE A 457 12.52 -4.43 -15.92
CA PHE A 457 13.47 -5.30 -16.61
C PHE A 457 13.07 -6.77 -16.49
N TYR A 458 12.74 -7.21 -15.27
CA TYR A 458 12.33 -8.57 -14.96
C TYR A 458 11.05 -8.98 -15.72
N LEU A 459 10.00 -8.16 -15.70
CA LEU A 459 8.77 -8.46 -16.43
C LEU A 459 8.97 -8.48 -17.94
N SER A 460 9.80 -7.58 -18.48
CA SER A 460 10.17 -7.58 -19.90
C SER A 460 10.95 -8.84 -20.28
N PHE A 461 11.87 -9.27 -19.42
CA PHE A 461 12.64 -10.50 -19.58
C PHE A 461 11.74 -11.73 -19.64
N LEU A 462 10.80 -11.89 -18.69
CA LEU A 462 9.86 -13.02 -18.71
C LEU A 462 9.01 -13.06 -19.99
N LYS A 463 8.57 -11.90 -20.48
CA LYS A 463 7.74 -11.82 -21.69
C LYS A 463 8.54 -12.11 -22.96
N LYS A 464 9.72 -11.50 -23.11
CA LYS A 464 10.50 -11.54 -24.36
C LYS A 464 11.38 -12.79 -24.49
N ILE A 465 11.97 -13.27 -23.39
CA ILE A 465 12.93 -14.38 -23.44
C ILE A 465 12.27 -15.73 -23.15
N LEU A 466 11.38 -15.77 -22.16
CA LEU A 466 10.70 -17.02 -21.77
C LEU A 466 9.38 -17.24 -22.54
N ASN A 467 8.99 -16.28 -23.40
CA ASN A 467 7.78 -16.34 -24.22
C ASN A 467 6.51 -16.65 -23.42
N PHE A 468 6.44 -16.20 -22.17
CA PHE A 468 5.25 -16.37 -21.35
C PHE A 468 4.09 -15.53 -21.88
N LYS A 469 2.95 -16.19 -22.11
CA LYS A 469 1.72 -15.52 -22.54
C LYS A 469 1.10 -14.77 -21.36
N VAL A 470 0.79 -13.50 -21.56
CA VAL A 470 0.09 -12.68 -20.56
C VAL A 470 -1.39 -13.00 -20.64
N ASN A 471 -1.96 -13.54 -19.57
CA ASN A 471 -3.40 -13.73 -19.46
C ASN A 471 -3.99 -12.57 -18.64
N THR A 472 -4.98 -11.94 -19.24
CA THR A 472 -5.77 -10.83 -18.70
C THR A 472 -6.71 -11.33 -17.60
N ASN A 473 -7.43 -12.40 -17.90
CA ASN A 473 -8.52 -12.86 -17.07
C ASN A 473 -8.12 -13.77 -15.89
N LYS A 474 -6.94 -14.39 -15.91
CA LYS A 474 -6.56 -15.40 -14.90
C LYS A 474 -5.10 -15.23 -14.48
N ILE A 475 -4.73 -15.88 -13.38
CA ILE A 475 -3.32 -16.08 -13.03
C ILE A 475 -2.62 -16.68 -14.25
N ASP A 476 -1.59 -15.99 -14.70
CA ASP A 476 -0.69 -16.43 -15.74
C ASP A 476 0.59 -17.01 -15.14
N ASN A 477 1.42 -17.55 -16.02
CA ASN A 477 2.67 -18.19 -15.65
C ASN A 477 3.66 -17.14 -15.13
N ILE A 478 3.51 -15.88 -15.55
CA ILE A 478 4.30 -14.75 -15.06
C ILE A 478 4.00 -14.51 -13.57
N ASP A 479 2.73 -14.39 -13.19
CA ASP A 479 2.30 -14.19 -11.81
C ASP A 479 2.77 -15.35 -10.91
N LYS A 480 2.52 -16.60 -11.34
CA LYS A 480 2.92 -17.80 -10.58
C LYS A 480 4.43 -17.89 -10.41
N PHE A 481 5.19 -17.73 -11.49
CA PHE A 481 6.65 -17.80 -11.47
C PHE A 481 7.26 -16.69 -10.62
N THR A 482 6.70 -15.47 -10.72
CA THR A 482 7.14 -14.31 -9.93
C THR A 482 6.91 -14.53 -8.45
N ILE A 483 5.71 -14.97 -8.03
CA ILE A 483 5.42 -15.27 -6.62
C ILE A 483 6.37 -16.37 -6.11
N THR A 484 6.56 -17.44 -6.90
CA THR A 484 7.39 -18.58 -6.50
C THR A 484 8.85 -18.17 -6.30
N ILE A 485 9.45 -17.44 -7.26
CA ILE A 485 10.84 -16.99 -7.16
C ILE A 485 11.03 -16.03 -5.99
N CYS A 486 10.13 -15.07 -5.81
CA CYS A 486 10.26 -14.11 -4.72
C CYS A 486 10.21 -14.81 -3.35
N LEU A 487 9.33 -15.80 -3.18
CA LEU A 487 9.26 -16.61 -1.97
C LEU A 487 10.51 -17.46 -1.75
N VAL A 488 11.14 -17.99 -2.82
CA VAL A 488 12.44 -18.68 -2.69
C VAL A 488 13.50 -17.73 -2.14
N PHE A 489 13.65 -16.53 -2.69
CA PHE A 489 14.62 -15.56 -2.18
C PHE A 489 14.31 -15.14 -0.74
N GLU A 490 13.03 -15.04 -0.39
CA GLU A 490 12.63 -14.73 0.98
C GLU A 490 12.94 -15.87 1.97
N THR A 491 12.75 -17.14 1.57
CA THR A 491 13.17 -18.30 2.38
C THR A 491 14.68 -18.31 2.60
N VAL A 492 15.48 -17.97 1.58
CA VAL A 492 16.94 -17.86 1.68
C VAL A 492 17.32 -16.72 2.62
N ALA A 493 16.66 -15.56 2.52
CA ALA A 493 16.91 -14.43 3.40
C ALA A 493 16.67 -14.79 4.88
N VAL A 494 15.53 -15.39 5.21
CA VAL A 494 15.22 -15.82 6.59
C VAL A 494 16.20 -16.90 7.07
N SER A 495 16.58 -17.83 6.19
CA SER A 495 17.57 -18.87 6.51
C SER A 495 18.95 -18.28 6.85
N LEU A 496 19.38 -17.21 6.17
CA LEU A 496 20.64 -16.52 6.46
C LEU A 496 20.63 -15.87 7.85
N MET A 497 19.49 -15.39 8.35
CA MET A 497 19.38 -14.81 9.70
C MET A 497 19.71 -15.83 10.81
N LEU A 498 19.47 -17.13 10.59
CA LEU A 498 19.78 -18.20 11.56
C LEU A 498 21.28 -18.38 11.82
N LEU A 499 22.15 -17.86 10.94
CA LEU A 499 23.61 -17.95 11.04
C LEU A 499 24.20 -17.04 12.12
N ASN A 500 23.40 -16.15 12.73
CA ASN A 500 23.77 -15.38 13.93
C ASN A 500 25.00 -14.46 13.79
N LYS A 501 25.32 -13.99 12.59
CA LYS A 501 26.37 -12.98 12.40
C LYS A 501 25.79 -11.73 11.75
N THR A 502 26.27 -10.57 12.18
CA THR A 502 25.91 -9.25 11.66
C THR A 502 25.94 -9.19 10.12
N LYS A 503 26.98 -9.74 9.49
CA LYS A 503 27.11 -9.78 8.02
C LYS A 503 25.95 -10.51 7.33
N PHE A 504 25.47 -11.61 7.91
CA PHE A 504 24.36 -12.38 7.34
C PHE A 504 23.02 -11.69 7.53
N PHE A 505 22.83 -10.92 8.60
CA PHE A 505 21.65 -10.07 8.76
C PHE A 505 21.60 -9.00 7.67
N TYR A 506 22.70 -8.28 7.40
CA TYR A 506 22.72 -7.31 6.31
C TYR A 506 22.57 -7.95 4.92
N LEU A 507 23.17 -9.12 4.70
CA LEU A 507 22.97 -9.86 3.45
C LEU A 507 21.52 -10.32 3.28
N SER A 508 20.88 -10.78 4.36
CA SER A 508 19.46 -11.15 4.35
C SER A 508 18.55 -9.96 4.02
N ALA A 509 18.88 -8.76 4.52
CA ALA A 509 18.15 -7.54 4.21
C ALA A 509 18.18 -7.22 2.70
N LEU A 510 19.34 -7.37 2.06
CA LEU A 510 19.48 -7.15 0.61
C LEU A 510 18.68 -8.18 -0.20
N ILE A 511 18.78 -9.46 0.15
CA ILE A 511 18.09 -10.55 -0.55
C ILE A 511 16.57 -10.45 -0.36
N ASN A 512 16.11 -10.07 0.84
CA ASN A 512 14.68 -9.86 1.12
C ASN A 512 14.06 -8.76 0.23
N GLY A 513 14.88 -7.84 -0.30
CA GLY A 513 14.45 -6.85 -1.29
C GLY A 513 13.73 -7.46 -2.50
N ILE A 514 14.18 -8.63 -2.98
CA ILE A 514 13.57 -9.35 -4.11
C ILE A 514 12.15 -9.81 -3.77
N GLY A 515 11.92 -10.22 -2.50
CA GLY A 515 10.63 -10.65 -1.99
C GLY A 515 9.52 -9.59 -2.08
N ALA A 516 9.88 -8.30 -2.17
CA ALA A 516 8.91 -7.19 -2.18
C ALA A 516 7.99 -7.19 -3.41
N LEU A 517 8.38 -7.83 -4.52
CA LEU A 517 7.56 -7.94 -5.73
C LEU A 517 6.36 -8.90 -5.54
N THR A 518 6.36 -9.73 -4.50
CA THR A 518 5.27 -10.68 -4.24
C THR A 518 3.94 -9.98 -3.96
N THR A 519 3.95 -8.94 -3.11
CA THR A 519 2.74 -8.19 -2.73
C THR A 519 2.00 -7.55 -3.92
N PRO A 520 2.64 -6.75 -4.80
CA PRO A 520 1.95 -6.17 -5.96
C PRO A 520 1.49 -7.23 -6.97
N THR A 521 2.21 -8.36 -7.09
CA THR A 521 1.80 -9.48 -7.94
C THR A 521 0.54 -10.17 -7.41
N ILE A 522 0.47 -10.43 -6.10
CA ILE A 522 -0.72 -10.98 -5.44
C ILE A 522 -1.92 -10.03 -5.60
N GLN A 523 -1.72 -8.73 -5.34
CA GLN A 523 -2.77 -7.72 -5.51
C GLN A 523 -3.30 -7.69 -6.95
N SER A 524 -2.40 -7.69 -7.93
CA SER A 524 -2.76 -7.73 -9.34
C SER A 524 -3.55 -8.99 -9.69
N ALA A 525 -3.11 -10.15 -9.22
CA ALA A 525 -3.73 -11.45 -9.49
C ALA A 525 -5.11 -11.61 -8.84
N ILE A 526 -5.30 -11.15 -7.59
CA ILE A 526 -6.62 -11.15 -6.93
C ILE A 526 -7.61 -10.28 -7.72
N VAL A 527 -7.16 -9.12 -8.21
CA VAL A 527 -8.00 -8.23 -9.01
C VAL A 527 -8.38 -8.86 -10.36
N LYS A 528 -7.50 -9.61 -11.03
CA LYS A 528 -7.84 -10.33 -12.28
C LYS A 528 -9.09 -11.20 -12.09
N TYR A 529 -9.15 -11.97 -11.01
CA TYR A 529 -10.31 -12.80 -10.71
C TYR A 529 -11.54 -12.01 -10.26
N ALA A 530 -11.34 -10.88 -9.59
CA ALA A 530 -12.45 -10.02 -9.21
C ALA A 530 -13.15 -9.40 -10.43
N ILE A 531 -12.39 -8.96 -11.43
CA ILE A 531 -12.92 -8.40 -12.68
C ILE A 531 -13.65 -9.47 -13.49
N LEU A 532 -13.14 -10.72 -13.48
CA LEU A 532 -13.81 -11.87 -14.09
C LEU A 532 -15.22 -12.10 -13.53
N SER A 533 -15.39 -11.93 -12.22
CA SER A 533 -16.72 -12.00 -11.60
C SER A 533 -17.49 -10.73 -11.94
N ARG A 534 -18.34 -10.76 -12.98
CA ARG A 534 -19.13 -9.60 -13.47
C ARG A 534 -19.87 -8.83 -12.35
N LYS A 535 -20.21 -9.49 -11.24
CA LYS A 535 -20.83 -8.87 -10.03
C LYS A 535 -19.90 -7.92 -9.24
N ASN A 536 -18.59 -8.04 -9.41
CA ASN A 536 -17.56 -7.38 -8.58
C ASN A 536 -16.71 -6.36 -9.36
N LYS A 537 -16.95 -6.18 -10.66
CA LYS A 537 -16.20 -5.25 -11.52
C LYS A 537 -16.22 -3.80 -10.99
N GLU A 538 -17.30 -3.42 -10.32
CA GLU A 538 -17.49 -2.06 -9.76
C GLU A 538 -16.98 -1.92 -8.31
N LYS A 539 -16.46 -2.99 -7.71
CA LYS A 539 -16.14 -3.10 -6.27
C LYS A 539 -14.64 -3.24 -5.98
N ILE A 540 -13.80 -2.67 -6.85
CA ILE A 540 -12.34 -2.77 -6.74
C ILE A 540 -11.85 -2.18 -5.41
N GLY A 541 -12.47 -1.10 -4.93
CA GLY A 541 -12.14 -0.48 -3.65
C GLY A 541 -12.48 -1.35 -2.46
N GLU A 542 -13.66 -1.96 -2.45
CA GLU A 542 -14.04 -2.95 -1.44
C GLU A 542 -13.08 -4.15 -1.41
N ILE A 543 -12.51 -4.57 -2.54
CA ILE A 543 -11.56 -5.69 -2.58
C ILE A 543 -10.22 -5.30 -1.95
N PHE A 544 -9.65 -4.15 -2.33
CA PHE A 544 -8.42 -3.65 -1.71
C PHE A 544 -8.61 -3.40 -0.21
N SER A 545 -9.78 -2.89 0.18
CA SER A 545 -10.10 -2.69 1.59
C SER A 545 -10.28 -4.02 2.34
N ALA A 546 -10.85 -5.05 1.71
CA ALA A 546 -10.94 -6.40 2.27
C ALA A 546 -9.55 -7.00 2.51
N MET A 547 -8.62 -6.83 1.56
CA MET A 547 -7.22 -7.23 1.75
C MET A 547 -6.62 -6.48 2.93
N THR A 548 -6.75 -5.16 2.98
CA THR A 548 -6.22 -4.33 4.06
C THR A 548 -6.80 -4.64 5.43
N LEU A 549 -8.08 -5.02 5.49
CA LEU A 549 -8.73 -5.50 6.71
C LEU A 549 -8.01 -6.76 7.23
N ILE A 550 -7.78 -7.75 6.37
CA ILE A 550 -7.04 -8.97 6.72
C ILE A 550 -5.63 -8.60 7.21
N ARG A 551 -4.92 -7.72 6.51
CA ARG A 551 -3.58 -7.24 6.92
C ARG A 551 -3.60 -6.54 8.27
N GLY A 552 -4.65 -5.77 8.56
CA GLY A 552 -4.87 -5.12 9.84
C GLY A 552 -5.00 -6.14 10.99
N ILE A 553 -5.81 -7.19 10.81
CA ILE A 553 -5.95 -8.27 11.80
C ILE A 553 -4.61 -8.96 12.06
N VAL A 554 -3.88 -9.30 11.00
CA VAL A 554 -2.54 -9.92 11.11
C VAL A 554 -1.58 -9.01 11.86
N SER A 555 -1.63 -7.70 11.61
CA SER A 555 -0.77 -6.70 12.27
C SER A 555 -1.10 -6.50 13.75
N ILE A 556 -2.30 -6.83 14.21
CA ILE A 556 -2.65 -6.84 15.64
C ILE A 556 -2.07 -8.08 16.32
N VAL A 557 -2.27 -9.25 15.72
CA VAL A 557 -2.01 -10.55 16.37
C VAL A 557 -0.53 -10.96 16.30
N MET A 558 0.10 -10.81 15.13
CA MET A 558 1.43 -11.39 14.89
C MET A 558 2.57 -10.73 15.67
N PRO A 559 2.72 -9.38 15.72
CA PRO A 559 3.82 -8.76 16.47
C PRO A 559 3.78 -9.12 17.97
N SER A 560 2.60 -9.09 18.58
CA SER A 560 2.37 -9.48 19.97
C SER A 560 2.72 -10.95 20.21
N THR A 561 2.35 -11.83 19.27
CA THR A 561 2.68 -13.26 19.33
C THR A 561 4.19 -13.49 19.28
N TYR A 562 4.91 -12.83 18.37
CA TYR A 562 6.38 -12.93 18.29
C TYR A 562 7.06 -12.44 19.56
N LEU A 563 6.62 -11.32 20.13
CA LEU A 563 7.19 -10.78 21.37
C LEU A 563 6.92 -11.69 22.57
N TYR A 564 5.71 -12.23 22.66
CA TYR A 564 5.35 -13.18 23.72
C TYR A 564 6.21 -14.45 23.62
N ILE A 565 6.29 -15.07 22.44
CA ILE A 565 7.12 -16.26 22.22
C ILE A 565 8.60 -15.95 22.51
N TYR A 566 9.09 -14.79 22.09
CA TYR A 566 10.46 -14.37 22.39
C TYR A 566 10.71 -14.25 23.90
N SER A 567 9.77 -13.69 24.66
CA SER A 567 9.92 -13.52 26.12
C SER A 567 10.11 -14.86 26.86
N ILE A 568 9.47 -15.92 26.37
CA ILE A 568 9.61 -17.28 26.93
C ILE A 568 10.89 -17.94 26.44
N THR A 569 11.22 -17.76 25.16
CA THR A 569 12.29 -18.50 24.49
C THR A 569 13.68 -17.89 24.66
N VAL A 570 13.78 -16.61 25.02
CA VAL A 570 15.06 -15.87 25.11
C VAL A 570 16.09 -16.55 26.02
N LYS A 571 15.64 -17.18 27.12
CA LYS A 571 16.52 -17.85 28.09
C LYS A 571 17.08 -19.18 27.60
N PHE A 572 16.36 -19.89 26.73
CA PHE A 572 16.72 -21.24 26.29
C PHE A 572 17.25 -21.26 24.85
N ASN A 573 16.48 -20.70 23.92
CA ASN A 573 16.83 -20.63 22.51
C ASN A 573 16.25 -19.37 21.85
N PRO A 574 17.00 -18.24 21.83
CA PRO A 574 16.50 -16.99 21.26
C PRO A 574 16.30 -17.06 19.73
N LYS A 575 16.80 -18.10 19.05
CA LYS A 575 16.58 -18.33 17.61
C LYS A 575 15.19 -18.85 17.28
N PHE A 576 14.41 -19.28 18.27
CA PHE A 576 13.15 -20.01 18.06
C PHE A 576 12.18 -19.28 17.12
N CYS A 577 12.03 -17.97 17.29
CA CYS A 577 11.16 -17.16 16.44
C CYS A 577 11.58 -17.12 14.96
N PHE A 578 12.88 -17.24 14.64
CA PHE A 578 13.33 -17.36 13.25
C PHE A 578 12.96 -18.69 12.62
N TYR A 579 12.86 -19.78 13.39
CA TYR A 579 12.32 -21.03 12.88
C TYR A 579 10.82 -20.90 12.56
N ILE A 580 10.05 -20.17 13.38
CA ILE A 580 8.64 -19.87 13.07
C ILE A 580 8.54 -19.09 11.76
N MET A 581 9.34 -18.02 11.59
CA MET A 581 9.40 -17.26 10.34
C MET A 581 9.72 -18.18 9.15
N LEU A 582 10.71 -19.07 9.30
CA LEU A 582 11.09 -20.03 8.27
C LEU A 582 9.93 -20.98 7.92
N THR A 583 9.19 -21.48 8.92
CA THR A 583 8.02 -22.33 8.67
C THR A 583 6.91 -21.60 7.92
N PHE A 584 6.62 -20.34 8.25
CA PHE A 584 5.60 -19.56 7.53
C PHE A 584 5.98 -19.29 6.08
N ILE A 585 7.22 -18.87 5.83
CA ILE A 585 7.65 -18.56 4.46
C ILE A 585 7.84 -19.82 3.60
N THR A 586 8.31 -20.93 4.18
CA THR A 586 8.39 -22.21 3.47
C THR A 586 7.00 -22.77 3.18
N THR A 587 6.04 -22.61 4.11
CA THR A 587 4.63 -22.96 3.85
C THR A 587 4.05 -22.11 2.74
N ALA A 588 4.31 -20.79 2.72
CA ALA A 588 3.87 -19.90 1.64
C ALA A 588 4.47 -20.33 0.29
N PHE A 589 5.76 -20.68 0.26
CA PHE A 589 6.43 -21.21 -0.92
C PHE A 589 5.76 -22.49 -1.42
N VAL A 590 5.52 -23.48 -0.54
CA VAL A 590 4.84 -24.73 -0.91
C VAL A 590 3.44 -24.46 -1.45
N LEU A 591 2.67 -23.57 -0.81
CA LEU A 591 1.33 -23.17 -1.27
C LEU A 591 1.35 -22.50 -2.65
N SER A 592 2.41 -21.75 -2.96
CA SER A 592 2.54 -21.07 -4.27
C SER A 592 2.70 -22.07 -5.43
N LEU A 593 3.26 -23.25 -5.17
CA LEU A 593 3.38 -24.32 -6.18
C LEU A 593 2.02 -24.89 -6.58
N PHE A 594 1.05 -24.90 -5.66
CA PHE A 594 -0.31 -25.39 -5.89
C PHE A 594 -1.20 -24.42 -6.67
N LEU A 595 -0.74 -23.20 -6.96
CA LEU A 595 -1.47 -22.27 -7.83
C LEU A 595 -1.63 -22.90 -9.22
N LYS A 596 -2.88 -23.08 -9.66
CA LYS A 596 -3.18 -23.68 -10.96
C LYS A 596 -3.28 -22.61 -12.04
N GLU A 597 -2.57 -22.82 -13.14
CA GLU A 597 -2.71 -22.03 -14.36
C GLU A 597 -4.09 -22.29 -14.98
N GLY A 598 -4.76 -21.25 -15.47
CA GLY A 598 -6.05 -21.42 -16.14
C GLY A 598 -5.88 -22.02 -17.53
N SER A 599 -6.47 -23.19 -17.79
CA SER A 599 -6.53 -23.79 -19.14
C SER A 599 -7.20 -22.86 -20.18
N LYS A 600 -6.78 -22.98 -21.44
CA LYS A 600 -7.05 -22.09 -22.59
C LYS A 600 -8.50 -22.03 -23.07
N ASN A 601 -9.36 -22.97 -22.73
CA ASN A 601 -10.67 -23.14 -23.40
C ASN A 601 -11.78 -22.18 -22.94
N TYR A 602 -11.46 -20.96 -22.47
CA TYR A 602 -12.46 -20.10 -21.84
C TYR A 602 -13.14 -19.08 -22.75
N HIS A 603 -12.69 -18.94 -24.00
CA HIS A 603 -13.34 -18.03 -24.95
C HIS A 603 -14.14 -18.75 -26.03
N ASP A 604 -13.74 -19.95 -26.46
CA ASP A 604 -14.50 -20.71 -27.47
C ASP A 604 -15.88 -21.12 -26.92
N ASP A 605 -15.95 -21.65 -25.70
CA ASP A 605 -17.23 -22.12 -25.13
C ASP A 605 -18.21 -20.99 -24.78
N SER A 606 -17.72 -19.76 -24.55
CA SER A 606 -18.57 -18.61 -24.16
C SER A 606 -19.18 -17.87 -25.36
N ALA A 607 -18.49 -17.90 -26.50
CA ALA A 607 -19.06 -17.44 -27.76
C ALA A 607 -20.09 -18.47 -28.24
N GLU A 608 -19.76 -19.77 -28.14
CA GLU A 608 -20.70 -20.85 -28.46
C GLU A 608 -21.94 -20.85 -27.54
N ASP A 609 -21.83 -20.63 -26.23
CA ASP A 609 -22.99 -20.55 -25.33
C ASP A 609 -23.87 -19.32 -25.59
N PHE A 610 -23.29 -18.18 -25.98
CA PHE A 610 -24.06 -16.96 -26.27
C PHE A 610 -24.72 -17.03 -27.66
N ASP A 611 -24.00 -17.55 -28.66
CA ASP A 611 -24.55 -17.81 -30.00
C ASP A 611 -25.62 -18.91 -29.93
N ASN A 612 -25.44 -19.95 -29.12
CA ASN A 612 -26.48 -20.96 -28.87
C ASN A 612 -27.69 -20.37 -28.14
N GLN A 613 -27.51 -19.47 -27.16
CA GLN A 613 -28.64 -18.80 -26.50
C GLN A 613 -29.39 -17.86 -27.44
N ILE A 614 -28.68 -17.13 -28.31
CA ILE A 614 -29.30 -16.29 -29.34
C ILE A 614 -30.05 -17.14 -30.35
N ASN A 615 -29.46 -18.24 -30.84
CA ASN A 615 -30.10 -19.16 -31.78
C ASN A 615 -31.36 -19.81 -31.19
N ILE A 616 -31.35 -20.17 -29.89
CA ILE A 616 -32.54 -20.71 -29.20
C ILE A 616 -33.63 -19.65 -29.07
N ILE A 617 -33.28 -18.39 -28.82
CA ILE A 617 -34.23 -17.27 -28.74
C ILE A 617 -34.81 -16.96 -30.13
N GLU A 618 -33.99 -17.01 -31.18
CA GLU A 618 -34.42 -16.83 -32.57
C GLU A 618 -35.33 -17.98 -33.06
N GLU A 619 -35.02 -19.23 -32.72
CA GLU A 619 -35.89 -20.38 -33.03
C GLU A 619 -37.23 -20.31 -32.26
N THR A 620 -37.22 -19.91 -30.98
CA THR A 620 -38.47 -19.78 -30.21
C THR A 620 -39.32 -18.60 -30.67
N THR A 621 -38.72 -17.50 -31.14
CA THR A 621 -39.46 -16.37 -31.73
C THR A 621 -40.00 -16.69 -33.12
N GLN A 622 -39.27 -17.45 -33.96
CA GLN A 622 -39.81 -17.91 -35.25
C GLN A 622 -40.95 -18.92 -35.08
N ASN A 623 -40.83 -19.87 -34.16
CA ASN A 623 -41.88 -20.86 -33.91
C ASN A 623 -43.16 -20.23 -33.32
N THR A 624 -43.03 -19.21 -32.47
CA THR A 624 -44.19 -18.46 -31.96
C THR A 624 -44.86 -17.58 -33.01
N LEU A 625 -44.08 -17.01 -33.95
CA LEU A 625 -44.63 -16.28 -35.10
C LEU A 625 -45.36 -17.21 -36.10
N LEU A 626 -44.86 -18.44 -36.30
CA LEU A 626 -45.53 -19.44 -37.14
C LEU A 626 -46.83 -19.95 -36.52
N LEU A 627 -46.87 -20.15 -35.20
CA LEU A 627 -48.08 -20.54 -34.48
C LEU A 627 -49.14 -19.43 -34.49
N ASN A 628 -48.75 -18.16 -34.29
CA ASN A 628 -49.67 -17.03 -34.37
C ASN A 628 -50.24 -16.82 -35.79
N ASN A 629 -49.47 -17.12 -36.84
CA ASN A 629 -49.95 -17.04 -38.22
C ASN A 629 -50.88 -18.21 -38.61
N GLN A 630 -50.84 -19.32 -37.88
CA GLN A 630 -51.80 -20.43 -38.06
C GLN A 630 -53.11 -20.18 -37.33
N GLU A 631 -53.11 -19.51 -36.18
CA GLU A 631 -54.34 -19.12 -35.47
C GLU A 631 -55.12 -17.97 -36.14
N ILE A 632 -54.50 -17.21 -37.04
CA ILE A 632 -55.18 -16.13 -37.80
C ILE A 632 -55.86 -16.65 -39.07
N ASN A 633 -55.62 -17.91 -39.48
CA ASN A 633 -56.18 -18.52 -40.69
C ASN A 633 -57.23 -19.63 -40.44
N VAL A 634 -57.77 -19.71 -39.22
CA VAL A 634 -58.96 -20.51 -38.86
C VAL A 634 -60.03 -19.56 -38.36
#